data_AF-A0A6P2FZE1-F1
#
_entry.id   AF-A0A6P2FZE1-F1
#
_cell.length_a   1.000
_cell.length_b   1.000
_cell.length_c   1.000
_cell.angle_alpha   90.00
_cell.angle_beta   90.00
_cell.angle_gamma   90.00
#
_symmetry.space_group_name_H-M   'P 1'
#
loop_
_entity.id
_entity.type
_entity.pdbx_description
1 polymer ?
#
loop_
_entity_poly.entity_id
_entity_poly.type
_entity_poly.pdbx_seq_one_letter_code
_entity_poly.pdbx_strand_id
1 'polypeptide(L)'
;MNNSQNQELHAVLKRFDPDTLVETVRELGEDWAKANSSASSLEETRKTLLAKLTREYMNNGLRSGAAGERAKSVSVSSAEQSALADERYEQHLDLMVQAREYSDITRVRYDMGKMRLELMRSQMATVRQEMSFSRFAT
;
A
#
# COMPACT_ATOMS: atom_id res chain seq x y z
N MET A 1 38.00 -2.46 29.26
CA MET A 1 36.64 -2.40 28.66
C MET A 1 35.93 -3.70 29.00
N ASN A 2 34.77 -3.62 29.66
CA ASN A 2 34.02 -4.81 30.09
C ASN A 2 33.35 -5.48 28.89
N ASN A 3 33.18 -6.81 28.95
CA ASN A 3 32.60 -7.61 27.86
C ASN A 3 31.18 -7.14 27.47
N SER A 4 30.39 -6.65 28.44
CA SER A 4 29.07 -6.05 28.18
C SER A 4 29.13 -4.74 27.37
N GLN A 5 30.14 -3.90 27.59
CA GLN A 5 30.29 -2.63 26.85
C GLN A 5 30.66 -2.88 25.37
N ASN A 6 31.45 -3.93 25.10
CA ASN A 6 31.78 -4.34 23.73
C ASN A 6 30.55 -4.91 22.99
N GLN A 7 29.68 -5.65 23.68
CA GLN A 7 28.43 -6.16 23.11
C GLN A 7 27.45 -5.03 22.78
N GLU A 8 27.33 -4.04 23.66
CA GLU A 8 26.49 -2.85 23.44
C GLU A 8 26.97 -2.02 22.24
N LEU A 9 28.28 -1.78 22.14
CA LEU A 9 28.88 -1.05 21.03
C LEU A 9 28.65 -1.75 19.68
N HIS A 10 28.83 -3.08 19.63
CA HIS A 10 28.53 -3.87 18.44
C HIS A 10 27.06 -3.82 18.04
N ALA A 11 26.15 -3.88 19.01
CA ALA A 11 24.71 -3.76 18.75
C ALA A 11 24.34 -2.38 18.18
N VAL A 12 24.96 -1.32 18.69
CA VAL A 12 24.80 0.04 18.16
C VAL A 12 25.33 0.11 16.74
N LEU A 13 26.57 -0.30 16.48
CA LEU A 13 27.18 -0.26 15.15
C LEU A 13 26.37 -1.04 14.12
N LYS A 14 25.83 -2.20 14.48
CA LYS A 14 24.96 -3.00 13.59
C LYS A 14 23.64 -2.30 13.25
N ARG A 15 23.08 -1.49 14.16
CA ARG A 15 21.87 -0.67 13.89
C ARG A 15 22.13 0.48 12.91
N PHE A 16 23.40 0.84 12.72
CA PHE A 16 23.87 1.90 11.83
C PHE A 16 24.65 1.33 10.63
N ASP A 17 24.50 0.04 10.34
CA ASP A 17 25.07 -0.57 9.15
C ASP A 17 24.32 -0.11 7.89
N PRO A 18 24.96 0.63 6.97
CA PRO A 18 24.31 1.15 5.76
C PRO A 18 23.73 0.04 4.88
N ASP A 19 24.40 -1.10 4.77
CA ASP A 19 23.96 -2.19 3.89
C ASP A 19 22.66 -2.81 4.42
N THR A 20 22.60 -3.06 5.74
CA THR A 20 21.37 -3.53 6.40
C THR A 20 20.21 -2.54 6.24
N LEU A 21 20.49 -1.23 6.29
CA LEU A 21 19.45 -0.21 6.17
C LEU A 21 18.97 -0.01 4.74
N VAL A 22 19.87 -0.08 3.76
CA VAL A 22 19.50 -0.09 2.33
C VAL A 22 18.54 -1.24 2.07
N GLU A 23 18.87 -2.43 2.58
CA GLU A 23 18.03 -3.61 2.41
C GLU A 23 16.66 -3.45 3.09
N THR A 24 16.63 -2.90 4.31
CA THR A 24 15.38 -2.57 5.01
C THR A 24 14.53 -1.59 4.18
N VAL A 25 15.13 -0.55 3.59
CA VAL A 25 14.41 0.42 2.76
C VAL A 25 13.91 -0.22 1.45
N ARG A 26 14.68 -1.14 0.86
CA ARG A 26 14.28 -1.93 -0.30
C ARG A 26 13.00 -2.73 0.00
N GLU A 27 13.00 -3.49 1.09
CA GLU A 27 11.85 -4.29 1.53
C GLU A 27 10.60 -3.42 1.74
N LEU A 28 10.75 -2.29 2.45
CA LEU A 28 9.66 -1.33 2.65
C LEU A 28 9.12 -0.76 1.33
N GLY A 29 10.02 -0.49 0.37
CA GLY A 29 9.65 -0.02 -0.96
C GLY A 29 8.89 -1.08 -1.77
N GLU A 30 9.29 -2.35 -1.68
CA GLU A 30 8.61 -3.47 -2.33
C GLU A 30 7.22 -3.72 -1.75
N ASP A 31 7.09 -3.63 -0.42
CA ASP A 31 5.79 -3.75 0.25
C ASP A 31 4.84 -2.63 -0.17
N TRP A 32 5.33 -1.39 -0.20
CA TRP A 32 4.55 -0.27 -0.72
C TRP A 32 4.15 -0.47 -2.19
N ALA A 33 5.08 -0.90 -3.04
CA ALA A 33 4.80 -1.13 -4.46
C ALA A 33 3.69 -2.18 -4.66
N LYS A 34 3.72 -3.28 -3.90
CA LYS A 34 2.68 -4.32 -3.93
C LYS A 34 1.34 -3.80 -3.44
N ALA A 35 1.32 -3.07 -2.32
CA ALA A 35 0.12 -2.48 -1.76
C ALA A 35 -0.52 -1.47 -2.73
N ASN A 36 0.29 -0.58 -3.30
CA ASN A 36 -0.16 0.42 -4.27
C ASN A 36 -0.67 -0.23 -5.56
N SER A 37 0.00 -1.27 -6.07
CA SER A 37 -0.47 -2.02 -7.23
C SER A 37 -1.84 -2.64 -6.96
N SER A 38 -2.04 -3.23 -5.79
CA SER A 38 -3.31 -3.86 -5.40
C SER A 38 -4.45 -2.84 -5.34
N ALA A 39 -4.20 -1.67 -4.71
CA ALA A 39 -5.17 -0.58 -4.67
C ALA A 39 -5.51 -0.06 -6.07
N SER A 40 -4.52 0.15 -6.93
CA SER A 40 -4.73 0.58 -8.32
C SER A 40 -5.55 -0.43 -9.13
N SER A 41 -5.28 -1.72 -8.98
CA SER A 41 -6.04 -2.77 -9.69
C SER A 41 -7.52 -2.77 -9.30
N LEU A 42 -7.86 -2.51 -8.03
CA LEU A 42 -9.26 -2.42 -7.60
C LEU A 42 -9.97 -1.16 -8.18
N GLU A 43 -9.27 -0.03 -8.26
CA GLU A 43 -9.78 1.18 -8.93
C GLU A 43 -10.06 0.96 -10.41
N GLU A 44 -9.11 0.34 -11.12
CA GLU A 44 -9.21 0.05 -12.56
C GLU A 44 -10.36 -0.92 -12.87
N THR A 45 -10.61 -1.88 -11.98
CA THR A 45 -11.65 -2.90 -12.18
C THR A 45 -13.04 -2.48 -11.71
N ARG A 46 -13.18 -1.38 -10.95
CA ARG A 46 -14.46 -0.89 -10.41
C ARG A 46 -15.55 -0.71 -11.48
N LYS A 47 -15.24 -0.01 -12.56
CA LYS A 47 -16.20 0.24 -13.65
C LYS A 47 -16.55 -1.05 -14.39
N THR A 48 -15.58 -1.95 -14.56
CA THR A 48 -15.80 -3.25 -15.18
C THR A 48 -16.71 -4.12 -14.34
N LEU A 49 -16.54 -4.12 -13.01
CA LEU A 49 -17.44 -4.82 -12.09
C LEU A 49 -18.86 -4.25 -12.18
N LEU A 50 -19.03 -2.93 -12.08
CA LEU A 50 -20.34 -2.29 -12.20
C LEU A 50 -21.02 -2.66 -13.52
N ALA A 51 -20.31 -2.60 -14.64
CA ALA A 51 -20.85 -2.98 -15.94
C ALA A 51 -21.29 -4.47 -16.01
N LYS A 52 -20.53 -5.38 -15.37
CA LYS A 52 -20.91 -6.81 -15.26
C LYS A 52 -22.20 -6.97 -14.46
N LEU A 53 -22.28 -6.33 -13.29
CA LEU A 53 -23.47 -6.36 -12.43
C LEU A 53 -24.69 -5.78 -13.13
N THR A 54 -24.56 -4.61 -13.77
CA THR A 54 -25.65 -4.00 -14.56
C THR A 54 -26.14 -4.96 -15.63
N ARG A 55 -25.23 -5.64 -16.35
CA ARG A 55 -25.61 -6.64 -17.36
C ARG A 55 -26.31 -7.85 -16.76
N GLU A 56 -25.90 -8.32 -15.59
CA GLU A 56 -26.58 -9.41 -14.86
C GLU A 56 -28.03 -9.01 -14.52
N TYR A 57 -28.26 -7.81 -13.97
CA TYR A 57 -29.60 -7.32 -13.66
C TYR A 57 -30.46 -7.11 -14.91
N MET A 58 -29.88 -6.64 -16.02
CA MET A 58 -30.58 -6.53 -17.30
C MET A 58 -31.03 -7.89 -17.84
N ASN A 59 -30.17 -8.91 -17.76
CA ASN A 59 -30.43 -10.24 -18.31
C ASN A 59 -31.38 -11.08 -17.44
N ASN A 60 -31.24 -10.99 -16.12
CA ASN A 60 -32.01 -11.82 -15.19
C ASN A 60 -33.39 -11.21 -14.89
N GLY A 61 -33.55 -9.91 -15.14
CA GLY A 61 -34.73 -9.12 -14.81
C GLY A 61 -35.05 -9.11 -13.31
N LEU A 62 -35.99 -8.25 -12.89
CA LEU A 62 -36.65 -8.44 -11.60
C LEU A 62 -37.54 -9.67 -11.73
N ARG A 63 -37.27 -10.72 -10.95
CA ARG A 63 -38.17 -11.88 -10.86
C ARG A 63 -39.53 -11.40 -10.34
N SER A 64 -40.45 -11.09 -11.24
CA SER A 64 -41.88 -10.94 -10.94
C SER A 64 -42.33 -12.26 -10.33
N GLY A 65 -42.85 -12.24 -9.11
CA GLY A 65 -43.17 -13.43 -8.30
C GLY A 65 -44.29 -14.33 -8.83
N ALA A 66 -44.66 -14.23 -10.11
CA ALA A 66 -45.62 -15.12 -10.76
C ALA A 66 -44.87 -16.21 -11.53
N ALA A 67 -45.02 -17.46 -11.09
CA ALA A 67 -44.48 -18.64 -11.77
C ALA A 67 -44.99 -18.69 -13.22
N GLY A 68 -44.13 -18.35 -14.18
CA GLY A 68 -44.42 -18.46 -15.62
C GLY A 68 -44.35 -17.16 -16.42
N GLU A 69 -44.19 -15.98 -15.78
CA GLU A 69 -43.97 -14.73 -16.53
C GLU A 69 -42.51 -14.59 -16.97
N ARG A 70 -42.28 -14.36 -18.27
CA ARG A 70 -40.96 -13.98 -18.78
C ARG A 70 -40.50 -12.72 -18.04
N ALA A 71 -39.33 -12.78 -17.40
CA ALA A 71 -38.73 -11.63 -16.74
C ALA A 71 -38.74 -10.44 -17.71
N LYS A 72 -39.42 -9.35 -17.34
CA LYS A 72 -39.38 -8.12 -18.14
C LYS A 72 -37.94 -7.62 -18.13
N SER A 73 -37.41 -7.36 -19.33
CA SER A 73 -36.11 -6.69 -19.48
C SER A 73 -36.15 -5.38 -18.71
N VAL A 74 -35.27 -5.23 -17.73
CA VAL A 74 -35.16 -4.02 -16.93
C VAL A 74 -34.43 -2.96 -17.74
N SER A 75 -34.85 -1.70 -17.64
CA SER A 75 -34.15 -0.60 -18.30
C SER A 75 -32.71 -0.52 -17.79
N VAL A 76 -31.78 -0.05 -18.62
CA VAL A 76 -30.36 0.10 -18.25
C VAL A 76 -30.21 0.90 -16.95
N SER A 77 -30.96 1.99 -16.82
CA SER A 77 -30.92 2.84 -15.62
C SER A 77 -31.38 2.13 -14.34
N SER A 78 -32.45 1.33 -14.40
CA SER A 78 -32.93 0.58 -13.23
C SER A 78 -32.00 -0.59 -12.87
N ALA A 79 -31.37 -1.20 -13.88
CA ALA A 79 -30.37 -2.24 -13.67
C ALA A 79 -29.08 -1.68 -13.05
N GLU A 80 -28.65 -0.49 -13.46
CA GLU A 80 -27.48 0.19 -12.87
C GLU A 80 -27.76 0.60 -11.41
N GLN A 81 -28.95 1.12 -11.10
CA GLN A 81 -29.35 1.39 -9.71
C GLN A 81 -29.31 0.12 -8.84
N SER A 82 -29.76 -1.01 -9.39
CA SER A 82 -29.72 -2.29 -8.68
C SER A 82 -28.28 -2.79 -8.49
N ALA A 83 -27.42 -2.59 -9.50
CA ALA A 83 -26.00 -2.93 -9.44
C ALA A 83 -25.21 -2.09 -8.42
N LEU A 84 -25.53 -0.79 -8.31
CA LEU A 84 -24.93 0.10 -7.30
C LEU A 84 -25.33 -0.29 -5.88
N ALA A 85 -26.50 -0.92 -5.70
CA ALA A 85 -26.99 -1.42 -4.42
C ALA A 85 -26.65 -2.91 -4.19
N ASP A 86 -25.91 -3.56 -5.09
CA ASP A 86 -25.53 -4.96 -4.97
C ASP A 86 -24.42 -5.10 -3.93
N GLU A 87 -24.57 -6.06 -3.01
CA GLU A 87 -23.58 -6.35 -1.95
C GLU A 87 -22.18 -6.60 -2.51
N ARG A 88 -22.06 -7.19 -3.71
CA ARG A 88 -20.76 -7.43 -4.35
C ARG A 88 -20.07 -6.13 -4.76
N TYR A 89 -20.83 -5.11 -5.12
CA TYR A 89 -20.29 -3.78 -5.44
C TYR A 89 -19.85 -3.07 -4.16
N GLU A 90 -20.65 -3.16 -3.10
CA GLU A 90 -20.30 -2.64 -1.77
C GLU A 90 -19.00 -3.27 -1.24
N GLN A 91 -18.91 -4.61 -1.26
CA GLN A 91 -17.69 -5.33 -0.87
C GLN A 91 -16.47 -4.90 -1.69
N HIS A 92 -16.63 -4.61 -2.99
CA HIS A 92 -15.54 -4.10 -3.82
C HIS A 92 -15.08 -2.71 -3.37
N LEU A 93 -16.01 -1.83 -3.01
CA LEU A 93 -15.68 -0.50 -2.47
C LEU A 93 -14.95 -0.61 -1.12
N ASP A 94 -15.39 -1.50 -0.24
CA ASP A 94 -14.70 -1.75 1.04
C ASP A 94 -13.26 -2.23 0.83
N LEU A 95 -13.06 -3.16 -0.09
CA LEU A 95 -11.72 -3.63 -0.46
C LEU A 95 -10.86 -2.51 -1.04
N MET A 96 -11.44 -1.60 -1.84
CA MET A 96 -10.72 -0.44 -2.36
C MET A 96 -10.23 0.47 -1.25
N VAL A 97 -11.09 0.78 -0.27
CA VAL A 97 -10.73 1.64 0.87
C VAL A 97 -9.62 0.99 1.69
N GLN A 98 -9.78 -0.29 2.05
CA GLN A 98 -8.78 -1.02 2.82
C GLN A 98 -7.43 -1.12 2.10
N ALA A 99 -7.45 -1.41 0.80
CA ALA A 99 -6.23 -1.48 -0.01
C ALA A 99 -5.54 -0.12 -0.10
N ARG A 100 -6.30 0.98 -0.24
CA ARG A 100 -5.73 2.33 -0.25
C ARG A 100 -5.12 2.70 1.09
N GLU A 101 -5.82 2.45 2.19
CA GLU A 101 -5.30 2.71 3.55
C GLU A 101 -3.99 1.95 3.78
N TYR A 102 -3.95 0.67 3.42
CA TYR A 102 -2.75 -0.15 3.54
C TYR A 102 -1.59 0.36 2.66
N SER A 103 -1.88 0.77 1.43
CA SER A 103 -0.92 1.41 0.53
C SER A 103 -0.36 2.71 1.13
N ASP A 104 -1.20 3.53 1.76
CA ASP A 104 -0.77 4.80 2.34
C ASP A 104 0.10 4.58 3.58
N ILE A 105 -0.24 3.61 4.43
CA ILE A 105 0.58 3.23 5.60
C ILE A 105 1.96 2.70 5.16
N THR A 106 1.99 1.81 4.17
CA THR A 106 3.26 1.26 3.66
C THR A 106 4.12 2.32 2.99
N ARG A 107 3.50 3.28 2.29
CA ARG A 107 4.18 4.46 1.74
C ARG A 107 4.85 5.28 2.83
N VAL A 108 4.12 5.59 3.91
CA VAL A 108 4.68 6.35 5.04
C VAL A 108 5.91 5.63 5.62
N ARG A 109 5.83 4.30 5.80
CA ARG A 109 6.96 3.51 6.30
C ARG A 109 8.17 3.59 5.37
N TYR A 110 7.95 3.44 4.06
CA TYR A 110 9.01 3.58 3.06
C TYR A 110 9.64 4.98 3.07
N ASP A 111 8.82 6.04 3.13
CA ASP A 111 9.28 7.42 3.17
C ASP A 111 10.11 7.71 4.45
N MET A 112 9.67 7.20 5.60
CA MET A 112 10.44 7.27 6.85
C MET A 112 11.77 6.52 6.75
N GLY A 113 11.77 5.34 6.10
CA GLY A 113 12.98 4.55 5.86
C GLY A 113 14.03 5.31 5.03
N LYS A 114 13.60 5.91 3.90
CA LYS A 114 14.46 6.78 3.08
C LYS A 114 15.02 7.95 3.88
N MET A 115 14.18 8.64 4.64
CA MET A 115 14.60 9.77 5.47
C MET A 115 15.66 9.36 6.50
N ARG A 116 15.50 8.21 7.15
CA ARG A 116 16.50 7.69 8.08
C ARG A 116 17.85 7.44 7.41
N LEU A 117 17.83 6.88 6.20
CA LEU A 117 19.05 6.61 5.42
C LEU A 117 19.76 7.92 5.02
N GLU A 118 19.01 8.94 4.61
CA GLU A 118 19.53 10.27 4.31
C GLU A 118 20.15 10.95 5.54
N LEU A 119 19.48 10.90 6.70
CA LEU A 119 19.99 11.44 7.96
C LEU A 119 21.31 10.77 8.37
N MET A 120 21.41 9.45 8.20
CA MET A 120 22.66 8.74 8.48
C MET A 120 23.79 9.13 7.54
N ARG A 121 23.50 9.25 6.24
CA ARG A 121 24.50 9.71 5.26
C ARG A 121 25.03 11.10 5.64
N SER A 122 24.15 11.99 6.08
CA SER A 122 24.51 13.33 6.57
C SER A 122 25.37 13.26 7.83
N GLN A 123 24.97 12.46 8.83
CA GLN A 123 25.74 12.29 10.06
C GLN A 123 27.15 11.74 9.78
N MET A 124 27.28 10.74 8.90
CA MET A 124 28.59 10.20 8.51
C MET A 124 29.46 11.24 7.79
N ALA A 125 28.85 12.13 6.99
CA ALA A 125 29.58 13.22 6.36
C ALA A 125 30.12 14.23 7.39
N THR A 126 29.29 14.61 8.38
CA THR A 126 29.71 15.46 9.50
C THR A 126 30.86 14.85 10.28
N VAL A 127 30.75 13.56 10.65
CA VAL A 127 31.79 12.83 11.38
C VAL A 127 33.11 12.78 10.60
N ARG A 128 33.06 12.55 9.28
CA ARG A 128 34.26 12.60 8.43
C ARG A 128 34.89 13.99 8.40
N GLN A 129 34.08 15.03 8.37
CA GLN A 129 34.55 16.42 8.35
C GLN A 129 35.20 16.82 9.68
N GLU A 130 34.61 16.42 10.82
CA GLU A 130 35.21 16.61 12.15
C GLU A 130 36.55 15.89 12.29
N MET A 131 36.63 14.62 11.84
CA MET A 131 37.89 13.87 11.82
C MET A 131 38.95 14.52 10.93
N SER A 132 38.55 15.12 9.81
CA SER A 132 39.44 15.89 8.93
C SER A 132 40.02 17.09 9.68
N PHE A 133 39.17 17.92 10.30
CA PHE A 133 39.60 19.10 11.05
C PHE A 133 40.53 18.76 12.23
N SER A 134 40.25 17.68 12.96
CA SER A 134 41.09 17.28 14.09
C SER A 134 42.50 16.83 13.67
N ARG A 135 42.71 16.39 12.43
CA ARG A 135 44.04 16.02 11.89
C ARG A 135 44.88 17.23 11.47
N PHE A 136 44.26 18.38 11.22
CA PHE A 136 44.95 19.63 10.88
C PHE A 136 45.26 20.51 12.09
N ALA A 137 44.69 20.19 13.25
CA ALA A 137 44.84 20.96 14.49
C ALA A 137 46.01 20.49 15.39
N THR A 138 46.77 19.48 14.96
CA THR A 138 48.01 18.96 15.59
C THR A 138 49.20 19.22 14.68
#